data_AF-A0A4U9VZ29-F1
#
_entry.id   AF-A0A4U9VZ29-F1
#
_cell.length_a   1.000
_cell.length_b   1.000
_cell.length_c   1.000
_cell.angle_alpha   90.00
_cell.angle_beta   90.00
_cell.angle_gamma   90.00
#
_symmetry.space_group_name_H-M   'P 1'
#
loop_
_entity.id
_entity.type
_entity.pdbx_description
1 polymer ?
#
loop_
_entity_poly.entity_id
_entity_poly.type
_entity_poly.pdbx_seq_one_letter_code
_entity_poly.pdbx_strand_id
1 'polypeptide(L)'
;MGVRAQQKERTRRSLIEAAFSQLSAERSFASLSLREVSREAGIAPTSFYRHFRDVDELGLTMVDESGLMLRQLMRQARQRIAKGGSVIRTSVSTFMEFIGNNPNAFRLLLR
;
A
#
# COMPACT_ATOMS: atom_id res chain seq x y z
N MET A 1 23.92 -1.58 6.98
CA MET A 1 22.86 -1.68 8.03
C MET A 1 23.05 -2.98 8.78
N GLY A 2 22.92 -3.00 10.11
CA GLY A 2 23.04 -4.24 10.90
C GLY A 2 21.84 -5.18 10.69
N VAL A 3 22.05 -6.48 10.90
CA VAL A 3 21.04 -7.55 10.74
C VAL A 3 19.72 -7.24 11.47
N ARG A 4 19.82 -6.69 12.69
CA ARG A 4 18.64 -6.29 13.49
C ARG A 4 17.82 -5.17 12.83
N ALA A 5 18.47 -4.20 12.18
CA ALA A 5 17.78 -3.10 11.51
C ALA A 5 17.03 -3.60 10.26
N GLN A 6 17.63 -4.51 9.50
CA GLN A 6 16.97 -5.13 8.35
C GLN A 6 15.77 -5.98 8.78
N GLN A 7 15.88 -6.75 9.86
CA GLN A 7 14.76 -7.52 10.38
C GLN A 7 13.62 -6.62 10.85
N LYS A 8 13.93 -5.51 11.54
CA LYS A 8 12.93 -4.52 11.95
C LYS A 8 12.19 -3.94 10.74
N GLU A 9 12.91 -3.57 9.70
CA GLU A 9 12.30 -3.03 8.47
C GLU A 9 11.45 -4.09 7.75
N ARG A 10 11.92 -5.34 7.69
CA ARG A 10 11.16 -6.44 7.10
C ARG A 10 9.84 -6.66 7.82
N THR A 11 9.85 -6.72 9.15
CA THR A 11 8.61 -6.84 9.94
C THR A 11 7.69 -5.63 9.75
N ARG A 12 8.26 -4.42 9.63
CA ARG A 12 7.48 -3.20 9.35
C ARG A 12 6.73 -3.33 8.02
N ARG A 13 7.39 -3.83 6.96
CA ARG A 13 6.78 -4.06 5.65
C ARG A 13 5.70 -5.15 5.68
N SER A 14 5.97 -6.27 6.36
CA SER A 14 4.97 -7.34 6.47
C SER A 14 3.68 -6.88 7.17
N LEU A 15 3.76 -5.94 8.11
CA LEU A 15 2.56 -5.32 8.71
C LEU A 15 1.76 -4.49 7.72
N ILE A 16 2.43 -3.76 6.83
CA ILE A 16 1.77 -2.95 5.79
C ILE A 16 1.13 -3.86 4.73
N GLU A 17 1.86 -4.88 4.27
CA GLU A 17 1.34 -5.88 3.33
C GLU A 17 0.14 -6.64 3.91
N ALA A 18 0.21 -7.04 5.18
CA ALA A 18 -0.90 -7.66 5.90
C ALA A 18 -2.12 -6.74 5.99
N ALA A 19 -1.92 -5.45 6.27
CA ALA A 19 -3.02 -4.50 6.29
C ALA A 19 -3.66 -4.33 4.91
N PHE A 20 -2.86 -4.29 3.84
CA PHE A 20 -3.38 -4.28 2.48
C PHE A 20 -4.12 -5.57 2.11
N SER A 21 -3.69 -6.74 2.57
CA SER A 21 -4.35 -8.02 2.28
C SER A 21 -5.73 -8.14 2.93
N GLN A 22 -5.91 -7.47 4.08
CA GLN A 22 -7.18 -7.45 4.80
C GLN A 22 -8.22 -6.51 4.20
N LEU A 23 -7.83 -5.60 3.29
CA LEU A 23 -8.79 -4.74 2.59
C LEU A 23 -9.52 -5.52 1.50
N SER A 24 -10.82 -5.29 1.36
CA SER A 24 -11.64 -5.90 0.30
C SER A 24 -12.69 -4.91 -0.21
N ALA A 25 -13.53 -5.33 -1.17
CA ALA A 25 -14.63 -4.48 -1.65
C ALA A 25 -15.65 -4.18 -0.52
N GLU A 26 -15.89 -5.18 0.34
CA GLU A 26 -16.85 -5.13 1.44
C GLU A 26 -16.22 -4.61 2.73
N ARG A 27 -14.89 -4.64 2.83
CA ARG A 27 -14.15 -4.32 4.05
C ARG A 27 -13.29 -3.08 3.89
N SER A 28 -13.68 -2.01 4.60
CA SER A 28 -12.94 -0.74 4.63
C SER A 28 -11.85 -0.73 5.71
N PHE A 29 -10.92 0.23 5.59
CA PHE A 29 -9.87 0.46 6.58
C PHE A 29 -10.41 0.70 8.00
N ALA A 30 -11.54 1.40 8.13
CA ALA A 30 -12.17 1.67 9.43
C ALA A 30 -12.57 0.39 10.21
N SER A 31 -12.69 -0.76 9.53
CA SER A 31 -13.01 -2.05 10.14
C SER A 31 -11.78 -2.90 10.48
N LEU A 32 -10.59 -2.39 10.18
CA LEU A 32 -9.33 -3.10 10.36
C LEU A 32 -8.91 -3.07 11.83
N SER A 33 -8.65 -4.24 12.43
CA SER A 33 -8.11 -4.30 13.80
C SER A 33 -6.62 -4.61 13.83
N LEU A 34 -5.92 -4.04 14.81
CA LEU A 34 -4.51 -4.33 15.11
C LEU A 34 -4.25 -5.83 15.26
N ARG A 35 -5.16 -6.56 15.91
CA ARG A 35 -5.02 -8.00 16.16
C ARG A 35 -5.04 -8.80 14.86
N GLU A 36 -5.93 -8.44 13.93
CA GLU A 36 -6.01 -9.11 12.63
C GLU A 36 -4.77 -8.84 11.79
N VAL A 37 -4.32 -7.59 11.72
CA VAL A 37 -3.09 -7.22 11.00
C VAL A 37 -1.88 -7.94 11.59
N SER A 38 -1.76 -7.99 12.91
CA SER A 38 -0.64 -8.67 13.58
C SER A 38 -0.65 -10.16 13.30
N ARG A 39 -1.84 -10.79 13.34
CA ARG A 39 -2.03 -12.21 13.02
C ARG A 39 -1.63 -12.50 11.58
N GLU A 40 -2.10 -11.70 10.64
CA GLU A 40 -1.79 -11.82 9.21
C GLU A 40 -0.29 -11.62 8.94
N ALA A 41 0.37 -10.68 9.63
CA ALA A 41 1.80 -10.46 9.54
C ALA A 41 2.65 -11.51 10.30
N GLY A 42 2.03 -12.46 11.00
CA GLY A 42 2.72 -13.52 11.75
C GLY A 42 3.46 -13.03 13.00
N ILE A 43 2.99 -11.95 13.64
CA ILE A 43 3.60 -11.41 14.87
C ILE A 43 2.62 -11.37 16.04
N ALA A 44 3.13 -11.37 17.27
CA ALA A 44 2.32 -11.13 18.46
C ALA A 44 1.72 -9.71 18.42
N PRO A 45 0.45 -9.50 18.86
CA PRO A 45 -0.19 -8.18 18.85
C PRO A 45 0.61 -7.10 19.59
N THR A 46 1.29 -7.44 20.68
CA THR A 46 2.12 -6.50 21.44
C THR A 46 3.36 -6.03 20.65
N SER A 47 3.84 -6.82 19.70
CA SER A 47 4.97 -6.45 18.84
C SER A 47 4.62 -5.39 17.80
N PHE A 48 3.33 -5.20 17.49
CA PHE A 48 2.85 -4.14 16.60
C PHE A 48 3.36 -2.76 17.02
N TYR A 49 3.29 -2.46 18.33
CA TYR A 49 3.68 -1.19 18.92
C TYR A 49 5.16 -0.83 18.76
N ARG A 50 6.00 -1.77 18.31
CA ARG A 50 7.41 -1.51 17.96
C ARG A 50 7.57 -0.85 16.59
N HIS A 51 6.51 -0.87 15.78
CA HIS A 51 6.49 -0.41 14.39
C HIS A 51 5.50 0.73 14.16
N PHE A 52 4.34 0.67 14.82
CA PHE A 52 3.27 1.67 14.71
C PHE A 52 2.61 1.89 16.07
N ARG A 53 2.27 3.12 16.41
CA ARG A 53 1.62 3.52 17.66
C ARG A 53 0.18 3.04 17.75
N ASP A 54 -0.51 3.02 16.62
CA ASP A 54 -1.90 2.62 16.47
C ASP A 54 -2.19 2.21 15.01
N VAL A 55 -3.44 1.82 14.76
CA VAL A 55 -3.89 1.47 13.40
C VAL A 55 -3.90 2.70 12.50
N ASP A 56 -4.17 3.90 13.03
CA ASP A 56 -4.24 5.13 12.23
C ASP A 56 -2.87 5.50 11.63
N GLU A 57 -1.78 5.37 12.41
CA GLU A 57 -0.41 5.58 11.91
C GLU A 57 -0.03 4.57 10.82
N LEU A 58 -0.49 3.32 10.96
CA LEU A 58 -0.35 2.33 9.90
C LEU A 58 -1.12 2.77 8.64
N GLY A 59 -2.34 3.26 8.80
CA GLY A 59 -3.16 3.79 7.70
C GLY A 59 -2.49 4.94 6.95
N LEU A 60 -1.95 5.92 7.68
CA LEU A 60 -1.19 7.02 7.08
C LEU A 60 0.01 6.52 6.27
N THR A 61 0.73 5.53 6.81
CA THR A 61 1.84 4.90 6.07
C THR A 61 1.35 4.19 4.81
N MET A 62 0.23 3.48 4.86
CA MET A 62 -0.36 2.82 3.68
C MET A 62 -0.80 3.84 2.62
N VAL A 63 -1.33 5.00 3.04
CA VAL A 63 -1.68 6.10 2.12
C VAL A 63 -0.43 6.67 1.45
N ASP A 64 0.64 6.88 2.20
CA ASP A 64 1.92 7.36 1.66
C ASP A 64 2.50 6.38 0.62
N GLU A 65 2.49 5.08 0.91
CA GLU A 65 2.94 4.05 -0.02
C GLU A 65 2.08 3.98 -1.30
N SER A 66 0.76 4.03 -1.13
CA SER A 66 -0.18 4.06 -2.26
C SER A 66 0.03 5.31 -3.12
N GLY A 67 0.25 6.46 -2.50
CA GLY A 67 0.57 7.71 -3.18
C GLY A 67 1.91 7.67 -3.92
N LEU A 68 2.94 7.05 -3.35
CA LEU A 68 4.23 6.83 -4.02
C LEU A 68 4.06 5.96 -5.25
N MET A 69 3.33 4.85 -5.14
CA MET A 69 3.06 3.94 -6.25
C MET A 69 2.30 4.64 -7.39
N LEU A 70 1.26 5.41 -7.04
CA LEU A 70 0.51 6.21 -8.02
C LEU A 70 1.41 7.23 -8.72
N ARG A 71 2.26 7.95 -7.98
CA ARG A 71 3.22 8.91 -8.57
C ARG A 71 4.20 8.24 -9.53
N GLN A 72 4.68 7.04 -9.19
CA GLN A 72 5.59 6.28 -10.05
C GLN A 72 4.91 5.83 -11.36
N LEU A 73 3.67 5.35 -11.28
CA LEU A 73 2.88 4.97 -12.45
C LEU A 73 2.58 6.18 -13.35
N MET A 74 2.20 7.31 -12.76
CA MET A 74 2.02 8.56 -13.51
C MET A 74 3.31 9.02 -14.21
N ARG A 75 4.46 8.83 -13.57
CA ARG A 75 5.76 9.12 -14.19
C ARG A 75 6.04 8.20 -15.38
N GLN A 76 5.74 6.90 -15.27
CA GLN A 76 5.88 5.95 -16.38
C GLN A 76 4.94 6.27 -17.54
N ALA A 77 3.68 6.64 -17.26
CA ALA A 77 2.72 7.08 -18.26
C ALA A 77 3.27 8.28 -19.06
N ARG A 78 3.76 9.32 -18.37
CA ARG A 78 4.35 10.51 -19.00
C ARG A 78 5.55 10.17 -19.90
N GLN A 79 6.40 9.23 -19.48
CA GLN A 79 7.54 8.77 -20.30
C GLN A 79 7.09 8.05 -21.58
N ARG A 80 6.00 7.28 -21.54
CA ARG A 80 5.42 6.62 -22.72
C ARG A 80 4.80 7.65 -23.69
N ILE A 81 4.12 8.66 -23.15
CA ILE A 81 3.55 9.77 -23.93
C ILE A 81 4.66 10.55 -24.66
N ALA A 82 5.74 10.88 -23.96
CA ALA A 82 6.87 11.61 -24.55
C ALA A 82 7.56 10.85 -25.71
N LYS A 83 7.39 9.53 -25.81
CA LYS A 83 7.89 8.70 -26.92
C LYS A 83 6.93 8.61 -28.12
N GLY A 84 5.93 9.49 -28.21
CA GLY A 84 4.98 9.54 -29.32
C GLY A 84 3.69 8.72 -29.11
N GLY A 85 3.40 8.30 -27.88
CA GLY A 85 2.14 7.63 -27.55
C GLY A 85 0.96 8.59 -27.52
N SER A 86 -0.24 8.11 -27.87
CA SER A 86 -1.49 8.87 -27.69
C SER A 86 -1.71 9.19 -26.21
N VAL A 87 -1.81 10.48 -25.88
CA VAL A 87 -2.01 10.99 -24.51
C VAL A 87 -3.21 10.32 -23.84
N ILE A 88 -4.36 10.33 -24.51
CA ILE A 88 -5.61 9.80 -23.96
C ILE A 88 -5.50 8.29 -23.75
N ARG A 89 -5.07 7.54 -24.78
CA ARG A 89 -4.97 6.09 -24.72
C ARG A 89 -4.01 5.65 -23.62
N THR A 90 -2.82 6.26 -23.56
CA THR A 90 -1.79 5.91 -22.57
C THR A 90 -2.21 6.28 -21.14
N SER A 91 -2.89 7.41 -20.93
CA SER A 91 -3.42 7.77 -19.61
C SER A 91 -4.48 6.77 -19.14
N VAL A 92 -5.47 6.46 -19.99
CA VAL A 92 -6.55 5.53 -19.65
C VAL A 92 -6.01 4.13 -19.40
N SER A 93 -5.13 3.61 -20.28
CA SER A 93 -4.56 2.27 -20.11
C SER A 93 -3.73 2.16 -18.85
N THR A 94 -2.91 3.17 -18.54
CA THR A 94 -2.09 3.17 -17.32
C THR A 94 -2.95 3.25 -16.05
N PHE A 95 -4.06 4.00 -16.10
CA PHE A 95 -5.00 4.07 -14.99
C PHE A 95 -5.72 2.73 -14.76
N MET A 96 -6.17 2.07 -15.82
CA MET A 96 -6.79 0.74 -15.72
C MET A 96 -5.79 -0.33 -15.26
N GLU A 97 -4.52 -0.27 -15.70
CA GLU A 97 -3.43 -1.12 -15.19
C GLU A 97 -3.23 -0.91 -13.68
N PHE A 98 -3.28 0.34 -13.19
CA PHE A 98 -3.16 0.62 -11.76
C PHE A 98 -4.29 0.00 -10.95
N ILE A 99 -5.53 0.21 -11.37
CA ILE A 99 -6.71 -0.34 -10.70
C ILE A 99 -6.67 -1.87 -10.70
N GLY A 100 -6.28 -2.49 -11.83
CA GLY A 100 -6.20 -3.94 -11.96
C GLY A 100 -5.12 -4.58 -11.09
N ASN A 101 -3.94 -3.95 -11.02
CA ASN A 101 -2.80 -4.52 -10.29
C ASN A 101 -2.80 -4.18 -8.78
N ASN A 102 -3.45 -3.09 -8.38
CA ASN A 102 -3.40 -2.59 -6.99
C ASN A 102 -4.77 -2.16 -6.46
N PRO A 103 -5.78 -3.06 -6.48
CA PRO A 103 -7.16 -2.69 -6.14
C PRO A 103 -7.30 -2.20 -4.70
N ASN A 104 -6.51 -2.74 -3.75
CA ASN A 104 -6.59 -2.35 -2.34
C ASN A 104 -5.91 -1.01 -2.05
N ALA A 105 -4.79 -0.70 -2.71
CA ALA A 105 -4.18 0.63 -2.65
C ALA A 105 -5.13 1.70 -3.22
N PHE A 106 -5.82 1.39 -4.32
CA PHE A 106 -6.81 2.29 -4.89
C PHE A 106 -8.03 2.48 -3.99
N ARG A 107 -8.55 1.40 -3.38
CA ARG A 107 -9.66 1.48 -2.41
C ARG A 107 -9.33 2.35 -1.22
N LEU A 108 -8.10 2.27 -0.71
CA LEU A 108 -7.64 3.09 0.41
C LEU A 108 -7.59 4.58 0.05
N LEU A 109 -7.26 4.93 -1.20
CA LEU A 109 -7.17 6.33 -1.63
C LEU A 109 -8.52 6.99 -1.92
N LEU A 110 -9.60 6.22 -2.10
CA LEU A 110 -10.91 6.71 -2.51
C LEU A 110 -11.99 6.67 -1.43
N ARG A 111 -11.72 6.08 -0.27
CA ARG A 111 -12.65 5.95 0.86
C ARG A 111 -12.00 6.51 2.12
#